data_AF-A0A7R9UR68-F1
#
_entry.id   AF-A0A7R9UR68-F1
#
_cell.length_a   1.000
_cell.length_b   1.000
_cell.length_c   1.000
_cell.angle_alpha   90.00
_cell.angle_beta   90.00
_cell.angle_gamma   90.00
#
_symmetry.space_group_name_H-M   'P 1'
#
loop_
_entity.id
_entity.type
_entity.pdbx_description
1 polymer ?
#
loop_
_entity_poly.entity_id
_entity_poly.type
_entity_poly.pdbx_seq_one_letter_code
_entity_poly.pdbx_strand_id
1 'polypeptide(L)'
;ADLRPGDRNVHARLVIVERLNGPVETADGRRVTAFRAADETAAVELAVRGRAGEVFAPGDAVVLRGGHVGLYRGRAVLYGAPLRVSRAPTPFRLCPDLSAPQTAWAYDEATGRWQPAGQRTGTSAADV
;
A
#
# COMPACT_ATOMS: atom_id res chain seq x y z
N ALA A 1 -7.17 7.28 4.38
CA ALA A 1 -7.66 6.14 3.58
C ALA A 1 -7.95 6.57 2.14
N ASP A 2 -6.99 7.21 1.47
CA ASP A 2 -7.22 7.89 0.18
C ASP A 2 -6.26 7.48 -0.92
N LEU A 3 -5.39 6.49 -0.68
CA LEU A 3 -4.45 6.03 -1.69
C LEU A 3 -5.18 5.26 -2.78
N ARG A 4 -5.00 5.70 -4.03
CA ARG A 4 -5.57 5.09 -5.23
C ARG A 4 -4.49 4.84 -6.27
N PRO A 5 -4.64 3.77 -7.08
CA PRO A 5 -3.82 3.60 -8.27
C PRO A 5 -3.72 4.87 -9.12
N GLY A 6 -2.49 5.25 -9.47
CA GLY A 6 -2.21 6.44 -10.26
C GLY A 6 -1.86 7.68 -9.44
N ASP A 7 -2.06 7.66 -8.11
CA ASP A 7 -1.65 8.76 -7.24
C ASP A 7 -0.14 8.97 -7.29
N ARG A 8 0.28 10.23 -7.41
CA ARG A 8 1.68 10.66 -7.44
C ARG A 8 1.95 11.68 -6.35
N ASN A 9 3.22 11.84 -6.02
CA ASN A 9 3.67 12.75 -4.96
C ASN A 9 2.99 12.48 -3.60
N VAL A 10 2.83 11.20 -3.28
CA VAL A 10 2.22 10.75 -2.02
C VAL A 10 3.20 10.99 -0.87
N HIS A 11 2.69 11.60 0.19
CA HIS A 11 3.38 11.76 1.46
C HIS A 11 2.65 10.95 2.53
N ALA A 12 3.36 10.06 3.22
CA ALA A 12 2.76 9.16 4.20
C ALA A 12 3.71 8.89 5.37
N ARG A 13 3.13 8.73 6.56
CA ARG A 13 3.84 8.22 7.74
C ARG A 13 3.23 6.86 8.08
N LEU A 14 4.05 5.83 8.07
CA LEU A 14 3.60 4.44 8.18
C LEU A 14 4.43 3.70 9.19
N VAL A 15 3.87 2.64 9.75
CA VAL A 15 4.58 1.62 10.54
C VAL A 15 4.77 0.41 9.66
N ILE A 16 5.98 -0.16 9.66
CA ILE A 16 6.23 -1.47 9.07
C ILE A 16 5.60 -2.53 9.97
N VAL A 17 4.63 -3.28 9.44
CA VAL A 17 3.94 -4.34 10.18
C VAL A 17 4.68 -5.66 9.99
N GLU A 18 4.92 -6.05 8.75
CA GLU A 18 5.59 -7.31 8.41
C GLU A 18 6.30 -7.20 7.05
N ARG A 19 7.27 -8.08 6.83
CA ARG A 19 7.93 -8.24 5.52
C ARG A 19 7.12 -9.25 4.70
N LEU A 20 6.67 -8.83 3.52
CA LEU A 20 5.85 -9.66 2.61
C LEU A 20 6.72 -10.50 1.67
N ASN A 21 7.85 -9.96 1.22
CA ASN A 21 8.83 -10.70 0.41
C ASN A 21 10.27 -10.31 0.75
N GLY A 22 11.21 -11.19 0.40
CA GLY A 22 12.64 -10.90 0.51
C GLY A 22 13.10 -9.87 -0.53
N PRO A 23 14.33 -9.37 -0.45
CA PRO A 23 14.88 -8.53 -1.51
C PRO A 23 14.87 -9.29 -2.84
N VAL A 24 14.05 -8.85 -3.78
CA VAL A 24 14.01 -9.37 -5.14
C VAL A 24 14.77 -8.41 -6.04
N GLU A 25 15.67 -8.93 -6.87
CA GLU A 25 16.32 -8.14 -7.90
C GLU A 25 15.39 -8.00 -9.10
N THR A 26 15.06 -6.75 -9.44
CA THR A 26 14.27 -6.42 -10.62
C THR A 26 15.15 -6.44 -11.87
N ALA A 27 14.53 -6.48 -13.06
CA ALA A 27 15.23 -6.58 -14.33
C ALA A 27 16.23 -5.43 -14.60
N ASP A 28 16.07 -4.29 -13.94
CA ASP A 28 16.99 -3.14 -13.98
C ASP A 28 18.12 -3.23 -12.92
N GLY A 29 18.31 -4.40 -12.30
CA GLY A 29 19.36 -4.67 -11.30
C GLY A 29 19.10 -4.03 -9.93
N ARG A 30 17.92 -3.46 -9.71
CA ARG A 30 17.56 -2.84 -8.42
C ARG A 30 16.96 -3.88 -7.49
N ARG A 31 17.30 -3.80 -6.20
CA ARG A 31 16.66 -4.62 -5.17
C ARG A 31 15.38 -3.97 -4.69
N VAL A 32 14.32 -4.74 -4.57
CA VAL A 32 13.02 -4.31 -4.05
C VAL A 32 12.60 -5.24 -2.93
N THR A 33 12.18 -4.66 -1.81
CA THR A 33 11.60 -5.39 -0.67
C THR A 33 10.22 -4.83 -0.40
N ALA A 34 9.23 -5.71 -0.29
CA ALA A 34 7.85 -5.38 -0.02
C ALA A 34 7.52 -5.66 1.44
N PHE A 35 6.80 -4.72 2.02
CA PHE A 35 6.33 -4.75 3.40
C PHE A 35 4.84 -4.52 3.40
N ARG A 36 4.14 -5.08 4.39
CA ARG A 36 2.86 -4.54 4.79
C ARG A 36 3.16 -3.39 5.73
N ALA A 37 2.67 -2.21 5.38
CA ALA A 37 2.82 -1.00 6.16
C ALA A 37 1.45 -0.39 6.43
N ALA A 38 1.29 0.27 7.58
CA ALA A 38 -0.02 0.77 7.98
C ALA A 38 0.08 2.11 8.74
N ASP A 39 -1.00 2.87 8.68
CA ASP A 39 -1.26 4.01 9.56
C ASP A 39 -2.58 3.79 10.32
N GLU A 40 -3.04 4.80 11.05
CA GLU A 40 -4.30 4.76 11.80
C GLU A 40 -5.54 4.55 10.90
N THR A 41 -5.41 4.70 9.59
CA THR A 41 -6.51 4.66 8.63
C THR A 41 -6.59 3.36 7.85
N ALA A 42 -5.48 2.80 7.38
CA ALA A 42 -5.45 1.62 6.52
C ALA A 42 -4.06 0.96 6.45
N ALA A 43 -4.03 -0.27 5.94
CA ALA A 43 -2.81 -0.96 5.53
C ALA A 43 -2.61 -0.91 4.00
N VAL A 44 -1.35 -0.99 3.57
CA VAL A 44 -0.94 -1.04 2.17
C VAL A 44 0.38 -1.80 2.02
N GLU A 45 0.57 -2.45 0.88
CA GLU A 45 1.84 -3.01 0.43
C GLU A 45 2.78 -1.85 0.03
N LEU A 46 3.89 -1.73 0.74
CA LEU A 46 4.94 -0.76 0.53
C LEU A 46 6.15 -1.45 -0.12
N ALA A 47 6.43 -1.10 -1.36
CA ALA A 47 7.60 -1.58 -2.10
C ALA A 47 8.75 -0.57 -1.97
N VAL A 48 9.77 -0.94 -1.20
CA VAL A 48 10.96 -0.14 -0.93
C VAL A 48 12.08 -0.55 -1.87
N ARG A 49 12.67 0.44 -2.56
CA ARG A 49 13.82 0.22 -3.45
C ARG A 49 15.15 0.40 -2.71
N GLY A 50 16.13 -0.40 -3.11
CA GLY A 50 17.51 -0.32 -2.65
C GLY A 50 17.73 -0.86 -1.23
N ARG A 51 18.87 -0.48 -0.66
CA ARG A 51 19.34 -1.03 0.62
C ARG A 51 18.48 -0.69 1.83
N ALA A 52 17.66 0.37 1.75
CA ALA A 52 16.76 0.76 2.83
C ALA A 52 15.77 -0.36 3.19
N GLY A 53 15.30 -1.11 2.18
CA GLY A 53 14.42 -2.26 2.38
C GLY A 53 15.08 -3.44 3.09
N GLU A 54 16.40 -3.52 3.12
CA GLU A 54 17.09 -4.63 3.80
C GLU A 54 17.12 -4.41 5.33
N VAL A 55 17.14 -3.15 5.77
CA VAL A 55 17.35 -2.75 7.18
C VAL A 55 16.04 -2.60 7.96
N PHE A 56 14.91 -2.39 7.29
CA PHE A 56 13.63 -2.23 7.98
C PHE A 56 13.15 -3.52 8.64
N ALA A 57 12.62 -3.35 9.85
CA ALA A 57 12.02 -4.39 10.66
C ALA A 57 10.58 -4.02 11.08
N PRO A 58 9.75 -5.02 11.42
CA PRO A 58 8.47 -4.79 12.08
C PRO A 58 8.58 -3.83 13.27
N GLY A 59 7.66 -2.86 13.35
CA GLY A 59 7.64 -1.80 14.35
C GLY A 59 8.44 -0.54 14.00
N ASP A 60 9.22 -0.54 12.91
CA ASP A 60 9.88 0.68 12.43
C ASP A 60 8.82 1.66 11.89
N ALA A 61 8.82 2.89 12.41
CA ALA A 61 8.05 4.00 11.85
C ALA A 61 8.86 4.68 10.75
N VAL A 62 8.25 4.84 9.58
CA VAL A 62 8.87 5.39 8.38
C VAL A 62 8.07 6.56 7.84
N VAL A 63 8.77 7.51 7.22
CA VAL A 63 8.16 8.64 6.51
C VAL A 63 8.55 8.56 5.04
N LEU A 64 7.52 8.55 4.19
CA LEU A 64 7.64 8.60 2.75
C LEU A 64 7.32 10.01 2.26
N ARG A 65 8.14 10.53 1.36
CA ARG A 65 7.86 11.75 0.61
C ARG A 65 8.06 11.51 -0.89
N GLY A 66 7.13 11.98 -1.71
CA GLY A 66 7.22 11.83 -3.16
C GLY A 66 6.96 10.39 -3.66
N GLY A 67 6.20 9.60 -2.89
CA GLY A 67 5.80 8.25 -3.30
C GLY A 67 4.80 8.27 -4.46
N HIS A 68 4.52 7.09 -5.00
CA HIS A 68 3.41 6.90 -5.95
C HIS A 68 2.73 5.55 -5.71
N VAL A 69 1.46 5.47 -6.08
CA VAL A 69 0.67 4.25 -5.97
C VAL A 69 0.50 3.64 -7.36
N GLY A 70 0.95 2.41 -7.51
CA GLY A 70 0.80 1.63 -8.74
C GLY A 70 -0.07 0.40 -8.53
N LEU A 71 -0.47 -0.25 -9.62
CA LEU A 71 -1.08 -1.57 -9.58
C LEU A 71 -0.05 -2.63 -9.89
N TYR A 72 0.05 -3.64 -9.01
CA TYR A 72 0.87 -4.82 -9.23
C TYR A 72 0.04 -6.07 -9.03
N ARG A 73 -0.19 -6.80 -10.14
CA ARG A 73 -1.05 -8.01 -10.16
C ARG A 73 -2.42 -7.76 -9.51
N GLY A 74 -3.04 -6.61 -9.83
CA GLY A 74 -4.37 -6.22 -9.32
C GLY A 74 -4.39 -5.60 -7.91
N ARG A 75 -3.24 -5.49 -7.24
CA ARG A 75 -3.12 -4.92 -5.88
C ARG A 75 -2.56 -3.50 -5.95
N ALA A 76 -3.11 -2.56 -5.20
CA ALA A 76 -2.46 -1.25 -5.05
C ALA A 76 -1.18 -1.42 -4.25
N VAL A 77 -0.08 -0.87 -4.74
CA VAL A 77 1.24 -0.92 -4.09
C VAL A 77 1.79 0.50 -4.03
N LEU A 78 2.18 0.91 -2.82
CA LEU A 78 2.86 2.16 -2.59
C LEU A 78 4.36 1.98 -2.85
N TYR A 79 4.88 2.70 -3.83
CA TYR A 79 6.29 2.66 -4.21
C TYR A 79 7.02 3.89 -3.67
N GLY A 80 8.21 3.68 -3.12
CA GLY A 80 9.05 4.79 -2.69
C GLY A 80 10.34 4.39 -1.98
N ALA A 81 11.01 5.42 -1.46
CA ALA A 81 12.23 5.30 -0.64
C ALA A 81 11.99 6.03 0.69
N PRO A 82 11.24 5.42 1.62
CA PRO A 82 10.93 6.06 2.89
C PRO A 82 12.16 6.09 3.80
N LEU A 83 12.17 7.03 4.74
CA LEU A 83 13.21 7.17 5.76
C LEU A 83 12.67 6.68 7.11
N ARG A 84 13.47 5.92 7.86
CA ARG A 84 13.13 5.52 9.23
C ARG A 84 13.21 6.73 10.15
N VAL A 85 12.15 6.96 10.93
CA VAL A 85 12.05 8.06 11.89
C VAL A 85 12.24 7.58 13.32
N SER A 86 11.61 6.47 13.70
CA SER A 86 11.65 5.98 15.09
C SER A 86 11.23 4.52 15.21
N ARG A 87 11.42 3.94 16.41
CA ARG A 87 10.83 2.66 16.84
C ARG A 87 9.76 2.82 17.92
N ALA A 88 9.21 4.02 18.08
CA ALA A 88 8.15 4.25 19.06
C ALA A 88 6.83 3.61 18.59
N PRO A 89 6.02 3.08 19.53
CA PRO A 89 4.71 2.51 19.20
C PRO A 89 3.85 3.61 18.58
N THR A 90 3.59 3.47 17.29
CA THR A 90 2.71 4.37 16.54
C THR A 90 1.42 3.58 16.26
N PRO A 91 0.23 4.12 16.57
CA PRO A 91 -1.02 3.43 16.31
C PRO A 91 -1.20 3.15 14.81
N PHE A 92 -1.72 1.97 14.48
CA PHE A 92 -2.03 1.58 13.10
C PHE A 92 -3.24 0.65 13.04
N ARG A 93 -3.87 0.56 11.86
CA ARG A 93 -4.98 -0.36 11.56
C ARG A 93 -4.65 -1.20 10.34
N LEU A 94 -5.04 -2.47 10.39
CA LEU A 94 -4.86 -3.41 9.28
C LEU A 94 -6.06 -3.47 8.32
N CYS A 95 -7.19 -2.89 8.72
CA CYS A 95 -8.41 -2.86 7.93
C CYS A 95 -8.86 -1.41 7.73
N PRO A 96 -9.15 -0.98 6.48
CA PRO A 96 -9.03 -1.76 5.25
C PRO A 96 -7.56 -2.01 4.85
N ASP A 97 -7.31 -3.14 4.17
CA ASP A 97 -6.05 -3.39 3.47
C ASP A 97 -6.24 -3.02 1.99
N LEU A 98 -5.60 -1.93 1.56
CA LEU A 98 -5.72 -1.36 0.21
C LEU A 98 -5.06 -2.25 -0.86
N SER A 99 -4.25 -3.22 -0.44
CA SER A 99 -3.55 -4.17 -1.29
C SER A 99 -4.20 -5.56 -1.29
N ALA A 100 -5.31 -5.75 -0.57
CA ALA A 100 -6.00 -7.02 -0.54
C ALA A 100 -6.53 -7.40 -1.94
N PRO A 101 -6.53 -8.69 -2.31
CA PRO A 101 -7.07 -9.15 -3.60
C PRO A 101 -8.58 -8.93 -3.74
N GLN A 102 -9.33 -8.79 -2.64
CA GLN A 102 -10.76 -8.43 -2.66
C GLN A 102 -11.01 -6.95 -2.99
N THR A 103 -9.99 -6.09 -2.90
CA THR A 103 -9.95 -4.74 -3.48
C THR A 103 -9.26 -4.76 -4.84
N ALA A 104 -9.70 -5.64 -5.74
CA ALA A 104 -9.30 -5.51 -7.14
C ALA A 104 -9.78 -4.14 -7.60
N TRP A 105 -8.87 -3.23 -7.91
CA TRP A 105 -9.28 -1.89 -8.31
C TRP A 105 -9.95 -1.99 -9.69
N ALA A 106 -11.17 -1.51 -9.81
CA ALA A 106 -11.88 -1.33 -11.07
C ALA A 106 -11.76 0.13 -11.50
N TYR A 107 -11.44 0.36 -12.77
CA TYR A 107 -11.55 1.69 -13.34
C TYR A 107 -13.01 1.94 -13.70
N ASP A 108 -13.62 2.94 -13.07
CA ASP A 108 -14.96 3.39 -13.43
C ASP A 108 -14.85 4.43 -14.54
N GLU A 109 -15.26 4.05 -15.75
CA GLU A 109 -15.26 4.93 -16.93
C GLU A 109 -16.23 6.11 -16.78
N ALA A 110 -17.33 5.97 -16.02
CA ALA A 110 -18.32 7.02 -15.84
C ALA A 110 -17.81 8.14 -14.92
N THR A 111 -17.04 7.79 -13.88
CA THR A 111 -16.46 8.78 -12.96
C THR A 111 -15.01 9.13 -13.27
N GLY A 112 -14.35 8.39 -14.16
CA GLY A 112 -12.92 8.52 -14.47
C GLY A 112 -12.02 8.22 -13.27
N ARG A 113 -12.49 7.38 -12.33
CA ARG A 113 -11.81 7.11 -11.04
C ARG A 113 -11.67 5.62 -10.79
N TRP A 114 -10.55 5.26 -10.16
CA TRP A 114 -10.36 3.91 -9.63
C TRP A 114 -11.22 3.71 -8.37
N GLN A 115 -11.98 2.62 -8.34
CA GLN A 115 -12.83 2.20 -7.22
C GLN A 115 -12.45 0.78 -6.78
N PRO A 116 -12.60 0.42 -5.50
CA PRO A 116 -12.46 -0.96 -5.06
C PRO A 116 -13.59 -1.83 -5.63
N ALA A 117 -13.28 -2.88 -6.41
CA ALA A 117 -14.29 -3.72 -7.07
C ALA A 117 -15.23 -4.48 -6.10
N GLY A 118 -14.91 -4.50 -4.81
CA GLY A 118 -15.73 -5.12 -3.76
C GLY A 118 -16.86 -4.24 -3.21
N GLN A 119 -16.87 -2.93 -3.48
CA GLN A 119 -17.98 -2.06 -3.07
C GLN A 119 -19.03 -1.99 -4.18
N ARG A 120 -19.73 -3.10 -4.43
CA ARG A 120 -21.05 -3.02 -5.08
C ARG A 120 -22.00 -2.36 -4.10
N THR A 121 -22.10 -1.03 -4.14
CA THR A 121 -23.25 -0.33 -3.57
C THR A 121 -24.48 -0.71 -4.41
N GLY A 122 -25.36 -1.54 -3.86
CA GLY A 122 -26.59 -1.92 -4.56
C GLY A 122 -27.33 -3.09 -3.91
N THR A 123 -28.04 -2.77 -2.82
CA THR A 123 -29.38 -3.26 -2.47
C THR A 123 -29.62 -4.78 -2.48
N SER A 124 -29.73 -5.37 -1.29
CA SER A 124 -30.55 -6.58 -1.13
C SER A 124 -32.02 -6.18 -1.35
N ALA A 125 -32.55 -6.46 -2.54
CA ALA A 125 -33.96 -6.49 -2.81
C ALA A 125 -34.29 -7.83 -3.50
N ALA A 126 -35.31 -8.51 -2.96
CA ALA A 126 -35.84 -9.84 -3.29
C ALA A 126 -34.95 -11.02 -2.83
N ASP A 127 -35.45 -12.03 -2.12
CA ASP A 127 -36.72 -12.76 -2.23
C ASP A 127 -37.46 -12.77 -0.87
N VAL A 128 -38.74 -12.37 -0.70
CA VAL A 128 -40.03 -12.94 -1.15
C VAL A 128 -40.18 -14.45 -0.97
#